data_AF-A0A2N3DP99-F1
#
_entry.id   AF-A0A2N3DP99-F1
#
_cell.length_a   1.000
_cell.length_b   1.000
_cell.length_c   1.000
_cell.angle_alpha   90.00
_cell.angle_beta   90.00
_cell.angle_gamma   90.00
#
_symmetry.space_group_name_H-M   'P 1'
#
loop_
_entity.id
_entity.type
_entity.pdbx_description
1 polymer ?
#
loop_
_entity_poly.entity_id
_entity_poly.type
_entity_poly.pdbx_seq_one_letter_code
_entity_poly.pdbx_strand_id
1 'polypeptide(L)'
;MTNFGAMQNEIYNAGLSGVLPTWPVDFATLEKRAHEALGPSLTNYVAGGCGDEHTQDQNAAAFHHWGMVPRMMVDCATRDLSIELFGHTYPT
;
A
#
# COMPACT_ATOMS: atom_id res chain seq x y z
N MET A 1 -8.41 -7.72 -17.88
CA MET A 1 -7.28 -7.07 -17.20
C MET A 1 -6.86 -8.00 -16.07
N THR A 2 -5.57 -8.28 -15.91
CA THR A 2 -5.06 -9.10 -14.81
C THR A 2 -5.48 -8.43 -13.50
N ASN A 3 -6.03 -9.19 -12.54
CA ASN A 3 -6.42 -8.62 -11.25
C ASN A 3 -5.19 -8.01 -10.54
N PHE A 4 -5.36 -6.94 -9.76
CA PHE A 4 -4.24 -6.26 -9.07
C PHE A 4 -3.43 -7.17 -8.15
N GLY A 5 -4.07 -8.21 -7.59
CA GLY A 5 -3.40 -9.20 -6.75
C GLY A 5 -2.39 -10.08 -7.48
N ALA A 6 -2.32 -10.05 -8.81
CA ALA A 6 -1.37 -10.83 -9.60
C ALA A 6 0.09 -10.36 -9.46
N MET A 7 0.33 -9.13 -8.99
CA MET A 7 1.67 -8.61 -8.69
C MET A 7 2.48 -9.56 -7.78
N GLN A 8 1.82 -10.23 -6.82
CA GLN A 8 2.51 -11.17 -5.93
C GLN A 8 3.13 -12.35 -6.68
N ASN A 9 2.50 -12.80 -7.78
CA ASN A 9 2.98 -13.91 -8.57
C ASN A 9 4.28 -13.53 -9.29
N GLU A 10 4.40 -12.28 -9.74
CA GLU A 10 5.64 -11.77 -10.34
C GLU A 10 6.81 -11.83 -9.35
N ILE A 11 6.57 -11.40 -8.10
CA ILE A 11 7.57 -11.44 -7.02
C ILE A 11 7.98 -12.89 -6.72
N TYR A 12 7.02 -13.80 -6.51
CA TYR A 12 7.33 -15.20 -6.20
C TYR A 12 8.02 -15.92 -7.36
N ASN A 13 7.56 -15.72 -8.60
CA ASN A 13 8.16 -16.34 -9.78
C ASN A 13 9.59 -15.85 -10.02
N ALA A 14 9.86 -14.55 -9.79
CA ALA A 14 11.23 -14.03 -9.84
C ALA A 14 12.12 -14.70 -8.79
N GLY A 15 11.59 -14.92 -7.58
CA GLY A 15 12.27 -15.63 -6.50
C GLY A 15 12.68 -17.06 -6.86
N LEU A 16 11.89 -17.77 -7.68
CA LEU A 16 12.26 -19.11 -8.19
C LEU A 16 13.52 -19.09 -9.07
N SER A 17 13.82 -17.94 -9.67
CA SER A 17 15.03 -17.70 -10.47
C SER A 17 16.16 -17.05 -9.65
N GLY A 18 16.01 -16.98 -8.32
CA GLY A 18 16.98 -16.36 -7.41
C GLY A 18 16.96 -14.82 -7.41
N VAL A 19 15.96 -14.20 -8.02
CA VAL A 19 15.82 -12.74 -8.06
C VAL A 19 14.93 -12.29 -6.90
N LEU A 20 15.51 -11.56 -5.95
CA LEU A 20 14.77 -11.01 -4.81
C LEU A 20 14.30 -9.57 -5.10
N PRO A 21 13.14 -9.15 -4.55
CA PRO A 21 12.66 -7.79 -4.73
C PRO A 21 13.62 -6.79 -4.09
N THR A 22 13.93 -5.71 -4.82
CA THR A 22 14.78 -4.62 -4.31
C THR A 22 14.07 -3.82 -3.22
N TRP A 23 12.76 -3.65 -3.36
CA TRP A 23 11.92 -2.86 -2.46
C TRP A 23 11.21 -3.74 -1.43
N PRO A 24 10.99 -3.24 -0.20
CA PRO A 24 10.21 -3.95 0.81
C PRO A 24 8.73 -4.02 0.39
N VAL A 25 8.01 -4.98 0.97
CA VAL A 25 6.58 -5.22 0.71
C VAL A 25 5.67 -4.75 1.85
N ASP A 26 6.23 -4.07 2.84
CA ASP A 26 5.54 -3.47 3.97
C ASP A 26 5.86 -1.97 4.09
N PHE A 27 4.90 -1.21 4.62
CA PHE A 27 5.01 0.24 4.76
C PHE A 27 6.14 0.65 5.72
N ALA A 28 6.24 0.00 6.88
CA ALA A 28 7.19 0.40 7.92
C ALA A 28 8.66 0.31 7.46
N THR A 29 9.00 -0.76 6.73
CA THR A 29 10.34 -0.92 6.17
C THR A 29 10.59 0.05 5.01
N LEU A 30 9.56 0.35 4.20
CA LEU A 30 9.66 1.33 3.12
C LEU A 30 9.95 2.72 3.66
N GLU A 31 9.19 3.17 4.66
CA GLU A 31 9.36 4.47 5.33
C GLU A 31 10.77 4.60 5.92
N LYS A 32 11.22 3.59 6.66
CA LYS A 32 12.58 3.58 7.23
C LYS A 32 13.65 3.73 6.15
N ARG A 33 13.59 2.92 5.07
CA ARG A 33 14.55 3.01 3.96
C ARG A 33 14.48 4.36 3.24
N ALA A 34 13.30 4.96 3.15
CA ALA A 34 13.13 6.28 2.56
C ALA A 34 13.78 7.38 3.43
N HIS A 35 13.63 7.32 4.76
CA HIS A 35 14.30 8.25 5.67
C HIS A 35 15.82 8.16 5.57
N GLU A 36 16.36 6.95 5.47
CA GLU A 36 17.80 6.71 5.26
C GLU A 36 18.29 7.26 3.91
N ALA A 37 17.45 7.23 2.87
CA ALA A 37 17.80 7.69 1.52
C ALA A 37 17.63 9.20 1.28
N LEU A 38 16.65 9.85 1.91
CA LEU A 38 16.30 11.26 1.68
C LEU A 38 17.20 12.24 2.45
N GLY A 39 17.75 11.81 3.58
CA GLY A 39 18.51 12.66 4.48
C GLY A 39 17.63 13.62 5.32
N PRO A 40 18.19 14.22 6.39
CA PRO A 40 17.39 14.79 7.48
C PRO A 40 16.43 15.91 7.07
N SER A 41 16.87 16.82 6.21
CA SER A 41 16.03 17.97 5.82
C SER A 41 14.82 17.55 4.99
N LEU A 42 14.99 16.61 4.06
CA LEU A 42 13.90 16.14 3.21
C LEU A 42 12.96 15.21 4.00
N THR A 43 13.52 14.36 4.86
CA THR A 43 12.72 13.56 5.80
C THR A 43 11.82 14.45 6.66
N ASN A 44 12.38 15.50 7.29
CA ASN A 44 11.59 16.42 8.12
C ASN A 44 10.47 17.10 7.33
N TYR A 45 10.71 17.45 6.07
CA TYR A 45 9.71 18.15 5.25
C TYR A 45 8.60 17.23 4.75
N VAL A 46 8.95 15.99 4.39
CA VAL A 46 8.00 15.04 3.78
C VAL A 46 7.21 14.27 4.84
N ALA A 47 7.85 13.82 5.91
CA ALA A 47 7.22 13.02 6.96
C ALA A 47 6.65 13.87 8.11
N GLY A 48 7.10 15.13 8.24
CA GLY A 48 6.69 16.01 9.33
C GLY A 48 5.23 16.44 9.24
N GLY A 49 4.53 16.36 10.37
CA GLY A 49 3.17 16.84 10.56
C GLY A 49 3.09 18.22 11.22
N CYS A 50 1.87 18.66 11.55
CA CYS A 50 1.66 19.91 12.28
C CYS A 50 1.71 19.67 13.80
N GLY A 51 2.41 20.54 14.54
CA GLY A 51 2.43 20.53 15.99
C GLY A 51 3.17 19.32 16.56
N ASP A 52 2.52 18.59 17.45
CA ASP A 52 3.00 17.32 18.02
C ASP A 52 2.66 16.11 17.16
N GLU A 53 2.17 16.34 15.93
CA GLU A 53 1.80 15.32 14.94
C GLU A 53 0.63 14.42 15.36
N HIS A 54 -0.07 14.74 16.46
CA HIS A 54 -1.15 13.93 16.99
C HIS A 54 -2.22 13.60 15.94
N THR A 55 -2.64 14.60 15.15
CA THR A 55 -3.64 14.39 14.09
C THR A 55 -3.13 13.44 13.00
N GLN A 56 -1.85 13.52 12.63
CA GLN A 56 -1.25 12.65 11.62
C GLN A 56 -1.27 11.19 12.09
N ASP A 57 -0.85 10.95 13.34
CA ASP A 57 -0.87 9.61 13.95
C ASP A 57 -2.30 9.07 14.09
N GLN A 58 -3.24 9.90 14.53
CA GLN A 58 -4.64 9.50 14.68
C GLN A 58 -5.30 9.14 13.35
N ASN A 59 -4.93 9.80 12.24
CA ASN A 59 -5.45 9.45 10.91
C ASN A 59 -5.11 8.00 10.53
N ALA A 60 -3.87 7.56 10.77
CA ALA A 60 -3.46 6.18 10.50
C ALA A 60 -4.07 5.21 11.51
N ALA A 61 -4.09 5.57 12.80
CA ALA A 61 -4.61 4.72 13.86
C ALA A 61 -6.12 4.41 13.70
N ALA A 62 -6.89 5.35 13.14
CA ALA A 62 -8.33 5.23 12.96
C ALA A 62 -8.76 3.98 12.17
N PHE A 63 -7.92 3.48 11.26
CA PHE A 63 -8.22 2.26 10.49
C PHE A 63 -8.30 1.00 11.37
N HIS A 64 -7.63 0.97 12.52
CA HIS A 64 -7.66 -0.17 13.45
C HIS A 64 -8.99 -0.29 14.22
N HIS A 65 -9.85 0.73 14.17
CA HIS A 65 -11.17 0.68 14.80
C HIS A 65 -12.20 -0.11 13.99
N TRP A 66 -11.85 -0.53 12.76
CA TRP A 66 -12.74 -1.22 11.84
C TRP A 66 -12.19 -2.58 11.45
N GLY A 67 -13.06 -3.57 11.38
CA GLY A 67 -12.75 -4.91 10.90
C GLY A 67 -13.64 -5.29 9.73
N MET A 68 -13.05 -5.89 8.69
CA MET A 68 -13.80 -6.50 7.60
C MET A 68 -14.28 -7.89 8.00
N VAL A 69 -15.57 -8.19 7.82
CA VAL A 69 -16.13 -9.53 8.08
C VAL A 69 -15.90 -10.43 6.88
N PRO A 70 -15.15 -11.54 7.01
CA PRO A 70 -14.96 -12.48 5.90
C PRO A 70 -16.28 -13.09 5.44
N ARG A 71 -16.52 -13.13 4.13
CA ARG A 71 -17.71 -13.73 3.52
C ARG A 71 -17.30 -15.00 2.76
N MET A 72 -17.57 -16.14 3.38
CA MET A 72 -17.21 -17.45 2.84
C MET A 72 -18.18 -17.88 1.73
N MET A 73 -17.70 -18.75 0.83
CA MET A 73 -18.51 -19.34 -0.26
C MET A 73 -19.09 -18.33 -1.25
N VAL A 74 -18.43 -17.20 -1.44
CA VAL A 74 -18.73 -16.20 -2.47
C VAL A 74 -17.73 -16.36 -3.61
N ASP A 75 -18.20 -16.46 -4.84
CA ASP A 75 -17.32 -16.46 -6.01
C ASP A 75 -16.79 -15.05 -6.27
N CYS A 76 -15.57 -14.81 -5.83
CA CYS A 76 -14.80 -13.59 -6.08
C CYS A 76 -13.59 -13.87 -6.98
N ALA A 77 -13.66 -14.85 -7.89
CA ALA A 77 -12.57 -15.18 -8.81
C ALA A 77 -12.15 -13.96 -9.66
N THR A 78 -13.13 -13.15 -10.06
CA THR A 78 -12.92 -11.86 -10.73
C THR A 78 -13.32 -10.72 -9.80
N ARG A 79 -12.49 -9.67 -9.74
CA ARG A 79 -12.80 -8.43 -9.03
C ARG A 79 -12.78 -7.31 -10.05
N ASP A 80 -13.91 -6.65 -10.23
CA ASP A 80 -13.97 -5.35 -10.89
C ASP A 80 -13.81 -4.29 -9.81
N LEU A 81 -12.66 -3.65 -9.80
CA LEU A 81 -12.38 -2.56 -8.90
C LEU A 81 -12.53 -1.21 -9.60
N SER A 82 -12.90 -1.16 -10.89
CA SER A 82 -13.00 0.08 -11.66
C SER A 82 -14.08 1.03 -11.12
N ILE A 83 -13.88 2.33 -11.34
CA ILE A 83 -14.80 3.36 -10.89
C ILE A 83 -14.97 4.43 -11.96
N GLU A 84 -16.20 4.95 -12.11
CA GLU A 84 -16.48 6.13 -12.92
C GLU A 84 -16.56 7.37 -12.04
N LEU A 85 -15.70 8.36 -12.31
CA LEU A 85 -15.69 9.65 -11.64
C LEU A 85 -15.74 10.76 -12.68
N PHE A 86 -16.81 11.56 -12.64
CA PHE A 86 -17.02 12.71 -13.52
C PHE A 86 -16.95 12.38 -15.02
N GLY A 87 -17.52 11.24 -15.43
CA GLY A 87 -17.51 10.78 -16.82
C GLY A 87 -16.20 10.12 -17.28
N HIS A 88 -15.26 9.89 -16.36
CA HIS A 88 -14.02 9.16 -16.63
C HIS A 88 -13.97 7.85 -15.85
N THR A 89 -13.67 6.75 -16.54
CA THR A 89 -13.46 5.44 -15.92
C THR A 89 -11.99 5.24 -15.56
N TYR A 90 -11.74 4.89 -14.29
CA TYR A 90 -10.41 4.61 -13.77
C TYR A 90 -10.25 3.11 -13.50
N PRO A 91 -9.07 2.53 -13.78
CA PRO A 91 -8.71 1.21 -13.30
C PRO A 91 -8.30 1.34 -11.83
N THR A 92 -9.30 1.48 -10.95
CA THR A 92 -9.10 1.28 -9.50
C THR A 92 -9.19 -0.19 -9.17
#